data_AF-A0A560BSI6-F1
#
_entry.id   AF-A0A560BSI6-F1
#
_cell.length_a   1.000
_cell.length_b   1.000
_cell.length_c   1.000
_cell.angle_alpha   90.00
_cell.angle_beta   90.00
_cell.angle_gamma   90.00
#
_symmetry.space_group_name_H-M   'P 1'
#
loop_
_entity.id
_entity.type
_entity.pdbx_description
1 polymer ?
#
loop_
_entity_poly.entity_id
_entity_poly.type
_entity_poly.pdbx_seq_one_letter_code
_entity_poly.pdbx_strand_id
1 'polypeptide(L)'
;MVADDGSGDETLDVCRRADVPFVTGANRGVAWNKNRALHWLIGRGCDRFILLEDDTGVTEDGWNRSWIEAIDRWHHVNWMGASHIPFVTEGMFYGGHGTPEEPYVCEYLHGLCMAFSLRSLAEVGFYDTRFRGYGFEHLDLTIRNRRAGFGVREIERPEGAISSFVMIPGGLTILDMPSGADLTAVERNRAVFHTLQDAPIHRLPWQDDAERHLLESETGTTLVLPGLVPPGHGTEAVRRPG
;
A
#
# COMPACT_ATOMS: atom_id res chain seq x y z
N MET A 1 -12.67 -6.97 4.96
CA MET A 1 -13.61 -6.40 3.95
C MET A 1 -13.02 -6.66 2.58
N VAL A 2 -13.85 -6.72 1.54
CA VAL A 2 -13.41 -6.89 0.15
C VAL A 2 -13.68 -5.61 -0.64
N ALA A 3 -12.69 -5.11 -1.37
CA ALA A 3 -12.93 -4.10 -2.39
C ALA A 3 -12.97 -4.80 -3.74
N ASP A 4 -14.14 -4.79 -4.37
CA ASP A 4 -14.38 -5.40 -5.67
C ASP A 4 -14.24 -4.35 -6.79
N ASP A 5 -13.42 -4.63 -7.79
CA ASP A 5 -13.17 -3.72 -8.92
C ASP A 5 -14.12 -3.98 -10.09
N GLY A 6 -15.37 -4.33 -9.80
CA GLY A 6 -16.43 -4.54 -10.78
C GLY A 6 -16.44 -5.94 -11.37
N SER A 7 -16.32 -6.97 -10.52
CA SER A 7 -16.38 -8.36 -10.97
C SER A 7 -17.73 -8.67 -11.61
N GLY A 8 -17.69 -9.46 -12.68
CA GLY A 8 -18.88 -9.92 -13.41
C GLY A 8 -19.38 -11.31 -12.98
N ASP A 9 -18.79 -11.88 -11.92
CA ASP A 9 -19.04 -13.24 -11.44
C ASP A 9 -19.72 -13.25 -10.05
N GLU A 10 -19.66 -14.40 -9.37
CA GLU A 10 -20.32 -14.60 -8.07
C GLU A 10 -19.57 -13.96 -6.88
N THR A 11 -18.49 -13.21 -7.08
CA THR A 11 -17.65 -12.65 -6.01
C THR A 11 -18.47 -11.90 -4.95
N LEU A 12 -19.39 -11.03 -5.39
CA LEU A 12 -20.24 -10.27 -4.46
C LEU A 12 -21.24 -11.15 -3.71
N ASP A 13 -21.75 -12.21 -4.35
CA ASP A 13 -22.66 -13.16 -3.70
C ASP A 13 -21.94 -14.02 -2.66
N VAL A 14 -20.69 -14.41 -2.95
CA VAL A 14 -19.82 -15.08 -1.97
C VAL A 14 -19.62 -14.18 -0.75
N CYS A 15 -19.29 -12.89 -0.94
CA CYS A 15 -19.13 -11.95 0.17
C CYS A 15 -20.41 -11.83 1.01
N ARG A 16 -21.58 -11.71 0.37
CA ARG A 16 -22.88 -11.65 1.06
C ARG A 16 -23.15 -12.91 1.89
N ARG A 17 -22.94 -14.10 1.30
CA ARG A 17 -23.18 -15.37 2.00
C ARG A 17 -22.23 -15.60 3.17
N ALA A 18 -21.00 -15.09 3.05
CA ALA A 18 -19.97 -15.19 4.08
C ALA A 18 -20.07 -14.07 5.15
N ASP A 19 -21.05 -13.17 5.06
CA ASP A 19 -21.18 -11.98 5.92
C ASP A 19 -19.90 -11.13 5.95
N VAL A 20 -19.21 -11.03 4.81
CA VAL A 20 -17.99 -10.23 4.65
C VAL A 20 -18.39 -8.86 4.08
N PRO A 21 -18.09 -7.75 4.77
CA PRO A 21 -18.34 -6.41 4.24
C PRO A 21 -17.57 -6.19 2.94
N PHE A 22 -18.21 -5.54 1.97
CA PHE A 22 -17.57 -5.21 0.71
C PHE A 22 -17.94 -3.81 0.20
N VAL A 23 -17.09 -3.26 -0.66
CA VAL A 23 -17.36 -2.10 -1.52
C VAL A 23 -17.13 -2.51 -2.96
N THR A 24 -17.87 -1.92 -3.90
CA THR A 24 -17.75 -2.23 -5.32
C THR A 24 -17.97 -0.98 -6.16
N GLY A 25 -17.53 -1.03 -7.42
CA GLY A 25 -17.68 0.04 -8.40
C GLY A 25 -17.26 -0.43 -9.79
N ALA A 26 -17.20 0.50 -10.74
CA ALA A 26 -16.67 0.17 -12.07
C ALA A 26 -15.16 -0.14 -11.99
N ASN A 27 -14.65 -1.00 -12.87
CA ASN A 27 -13.22 -1.30 -12.94
C ASN A 27 -12.41 -0.02 -13.22
N ARG A 28 -11.54 0.34 -12.27
CA ARG A 28 -10.65 1.51 -12.38
C ARG A 28 -9.19 1.16 -12.10
N GLY A 29 -8.89 -0.11 -11.89
CA GLY A 29 -7.55 -0.64 -11.66
C GLY A 29 -7.18 -0.72 -10.17
N VAL A 30 -6.06 -1.38 -9.93
CA VAL A 30 -5.60 -1.81 -8.59
C VAL A 30 -5.45 -0.62 -7.65
N ALA A 31 -4.82 0.47 -8.09
CA ALA A 31 -4.62 1.66 -7.26
C ALA A 31 -5.94 2.27 -6.77
N TRP A 32 -6.93 2.39 -7.66
CA TRP A 32 -8.25 2.90 -7.29
C TRP A 32 -8.96 1.96 -6.33
N ASN A 33 -8.92 0.66 -6.61
CA ASN A 33 -9.61 -0.32 -5.79
C ASN A 33 -9.02 -0.44 -4.37
N LYS A 34 -7.69 -0.36 -4.24
CA LYS A 34 -7.03 -0.24 -2.93
C LYS A 34 -7.45 1.05 -2.21
N ASN A 35 -7.59 2.16 -2.93
CA ASN A 35 -8.13 3.39 -2.33
C ASN A 35 -9.58 3.24 -1.85
N ARG A 36 -10.45 2.46 -2.52
CA ARG A 36 -11.79 2.14 -2.00
C ARG A 36 -11.72 1.47 -0.63
N ALA A 37 -10.89 0.45 -0.50
CA ALA A 37 -10.70 -0.28 0.75
C ALA A 37 -10.22 0.66 1.86
N LEU A 38 -9.15 1.43 1.60
CA LEU A 38 -8.57 2.34 2.58
C LEU A 38 -9.52 3.44 3.01
N HIS A 39 -10.19 4.07 2.04
CA HIS A 39 -11.14 5.13 2.31
C HIS A 39 -12.31 4.63 3.18
N TRP A 40 -12.85 3.45 2.85
CA TRP A 40 -13.92 2.82 3.63
C TRP A 40 -13.49 2.44 5.05
N LEU A 41 -12.28 1.91 5.23
CA LEU A 41 -11.72 1.51 6.52
C LEU A 41 -11.40 2.72 7.40
N ILE A 42 -10.76 3.75 6.84
CA ILE A 42 -10.45 5.00 7.55
C ILE A 42 -11.74 5.67 8.03
N GLY A 43 -12.78 5.73 7.19
CA GLY A 43 -14.09 6.26 7.57
C GLY A 43 -14.77 5.56 8.74
N ARG A 44 -14.33 4.35 9.08
CA ARG A 44 -14.81 3.54 10.20
C ARG A 44 -13.88 3.60 11.42
N GLY A 45 -12.89 4.49 11.39
CA GLY A 45 -11.96 4.69 12.49
C GLY A 45 -10.89 3.61 12.61
N CYS A 46 -10.64 2.81 11.56
CA CYS A 46 -9.49 1.91 11.54
C CYS A 46 -8.19 2.71 11.51
N ASP A 47 -7.18 2.24 12.25
CA ASP A 47 -5.87 2.88 12.37
C ASP A 47 -4.70 2.00 11.85
N ARG A 48 -4.99 0.75 11.52
CA ARG A 48 -4.06 -0.25 11.00
C ARG A 48 -4.70 -0.95 9.81
N PHE A 49 -3.93 -1.08 8.74
CA PHE A 49 -4.40 -1.61 7.46
C PHE A 49 -3.46 -2.71 7.01
N ILE A 50 -4.05 -3.84 6.62
CA ILE A 50 -3.35 -4.95 5.95
C ILE A 50 -4.13 -5.18 4.66
N LEU A 51 -3.49 -4.91 3.52
CA LEU A 51 -4.03 -5.15 2.20
C LEU A 51 -3.45 -6.45 1.66
N LEU A 52 -4.33 -7.38 1.33
CA LEU A 52 -4.01 -8.66 0.70
C LEU A 52 -4.52 -8.63 -0.73
N GLU A 53 -3.71 -9.10 -1.68
CA GLU A 53 -4.19 -9.47 -3.01
C GLU A 53 -5.01 -10.77 -2.93
N ASP A 54 -5.84 -11.02 -3.94
CA ASP A 54 -6.79 -12.15 -4.00
C ASP A 54 -6.11 -13.51 -4.22
N ASP A 55 -4.84 -13.53 -4.61
CA ASP A 55 -3.97 -14.70 -4.70
C ASP A 55 -3.17 -14.96 -3.41
N THR A 56 -3.58 -14.39 -2.28
CA THR A 56 -2.95 -14.61 -0.97
C THR A 56 -3.70 -15.64 -0.12
N GLY A 57 -2.98 -16.62 0.40
CA GLY A 57 -3.46 -17.62 1.35
C GLY A 57 -2.99 -17.34 2.79
N VAL A 58 -3.84 -17.62 3.77
CA VAL A 58 -3.49 -17.61 5.20
C VAL A 58 -3.08 -19.02 5.63
N THR A 59 -1.92 -19.15 6.30
CA THR A 59 -1.38 -20.45 6.69
C THR A 59 -1.53 -20.79 8.17
N GLU A 60 -1.91 -19.82 9.01
CA GLU A 60 -2.02 -20.02 10.46
C GLU A 60 -3.09 -19.15 11.12
N ASP A 61 -3.62 -19.63 12.24
CA ASP A 61 -4.55 -18.87 13.07
C ASP A 61 -3.84 -17.69 13.73
N GLY A 62 -4.47 -16.52 13.70
CA GLY A 62 -3.89 -15.32 14.28
C GLY A 62 -2.70 -14.75 13.50
N TRP A 63 -2.53 -15.13 12.22
CA TRP A 63 -1.53 -14.61 11.28
C TRP A 63 -1.38 -13.08 11.35
N ASN A 64 -2.48 -12.36 11.55
CA ASN A 64 -2.53 -10.90 11.57
C ASN A 64 -1.81 -10.27 12.78
N ARG A 65 -1.48 -11.03 13.84
CA ARG A 65 -0.84 -10.49 15.05
C ARG A 65 0.55 -9.93 14.76
N SER A 66 1.38 -10.66 14.02
CA SER A 66 2.72 -10.18 13.65
C SER A 66 2.63 -8.95 12.75
N TRP A 67 1.63 -8.88 11.87
CA TRP A 67 1.40 -7.70 11.03
C TRP A 67 1.02 -6.47 11.86
N ILE A 68 0.09 -6.62 12.80
CA ILE A 68 -0.32 -5.53 13.70
C ILE A 68 0.88 -5.00 14.47
N GLU A 69 1.69 -5.89 15.03
CA GLU A 69 2.90 -5.50 15.74
C GLU A 69 3.92 -4.80 14.83
N ALA A 70 4.13 -5.32 13.61
CA ALA A 70 5.06 -4.72 12.68
C ALA A 70 4.58 -3.35 12.17
N ILE A 71 3.25 -3.15 12.01
CA ILE A 71 2.65 -1.83 11.75
C ILE A 71 2.94 -0.87 12.89
N ASP A 72 2.80 -1.30 14.14
CA ASP A 72 3.01 -0.44 15.32
C ASP A 72 4.47 0.00 15.45
N ARG A 73 5.42 -0.84 15.03
CA ARG A 73 6.87 -0.56 15.07
C ARG A 73 7.35 0.25 13.88
N TRP A 74 6.94 -0.15 12.67
CA TRP A 74 7.55 0.33 11.43
C TRP A 74 6.64 1.25 10.61
N HIS A 75 5.35 1.35 10.97
CA HIS A 75 4.30 2.11 10.28
C HIS A 75 4.00 1.70 8.84
N HIS A 76 4.89 0.98 8.16
CA HIS A 76 4.70 0.37 6.85
C HIS A 76 5.55 -0.90 6.75
N VAL A 77 5.01 -1.99 6.20
CA VAL A 77 5.72 -3.26 6.03
C VAL A 77 5.23 -3.95 4.76
N ASN A 78 6.11 -4.62 4.04
CA ASN A 78 5.77 -5.42 2.86
C ASN A 78 5.89 -6.92 3.16
N TRP A 79 5.24 -7.75 2.36
CA TRP A 79 5.38 -9.19 2.47
C TRP A 79 6.65 -9.70 1.77
N MET A 80 7.32 -10.65 2.42
CA MET A 80 8.27 -11.54 1.77
C MET A 80 8.28 -12.90 2.45
N GLY A 81 7.96 -13.95 1.68
CA GLY A 81 8.09 -15.33 2.14
C GLY A 81 9.55 -15.78 2.22
N ALA A 82 9.91 -16.62 3.20
CA ALA A 82 11.26 -17.16 3.33
C ALA A 82 11.72 -17.93 2.07
N SER A 83 10.78 -18.58 1.37
CA SER A 83 11.03 -19.26 0.10
C SER A 83 11.45 -18.31 -1.05
N HIS A 84 11.22 -17.01 -0.92
CA HIS A 84 11.57 -16.02 -1.94
C HIS A 84 13.00 -15.52 -1.79
N ILE A 85 13.57 -15.59 -0.58
CA ILE A 85 14.94 -15.11 -0.27
C ILE A 85 15.99 -15.68 -1.23
N PRO A 86 16.01 -17.00 -1.55
CA PRO A 86 17.00 -17.55 -2.49
C PRO A 86 16.89 -17.03 -3.93
N PHE A 87 15.76 -16.42 -4.30
CA PHE A 87 15.51 -15.87 -5.64
C PHE A 87 15.72 -14.36 -5.71
N VAL A 88 15.96 -13.71 -4.57
CA VAL A 88 16.33 -12.30 -4.53
C VAL A 88 17.72 -12.14 -5.14
N THR A 89 17.86 -11.18 -6.05
CA THR A 89 19.16 -10.84 -6.65
C THR A 89 20.22 -10.60 -5.58
N GLU A 90 21.41 -11.14 -5.80
CA GLU A 90 22.55 -10.95 -4.90
C GLU A 90 22.76 -9.46 -4.58
N GLY A 91 22.96 -9.17 -3.29
CA GLY A 91 23.14 -7.80 -2.80
C GLY A 91 21.85 -7.00 -2.59
N MET A 92 20.66 -7.58 -2.80
CA MET A 92 19.38 -6.93 -2.47
C MET A 92 18.78 -7.37 -1.13
N PHE A 93 19.28 -8.43 -0.50
CA PHE A 93 18.86 -8.90 0.84
C PHE A 93 19.97 -8.68 1.86
N TYR A 94 19.64 -8.06 3.01
CA TYR A 94 20.62 -7.65 4.03
C TYR A 94 20.48 -8.42 5.35
N GLY A 95 19.54 -9.36 5.45
CA GLY A 95 19.35 -10.21 6.63
C GLY A 95 18.02 -9.98 7.34
N GLY A 96 17.97 -10.40 8.60
CA GLY A 96 16.78 -10.43 9.45
C GLY A 96 16.13 -11.82 9.54
N HIS A 97 15.20 -11.99 10.48
CA HIS A 97 14.54 -13.27 10.76
C HIS A 97 13.06 -13.29 10.36
N GLY A 98 12.53 -12.18 9.82
CA GLY A 98 11.14 -12.09 9.37
C GLY A 98 10.15 -11.95 10.52
N THR A 99 10.58 -11.46 11.67
CA THR A 99 9.69 -11.13 12.79
C THR A 99 9.42 -9.63 12.85
N PRO A 100 8.41 -9.16 13.60
CA PRO A 100 8.17 -7.73 13.78
C PRO A 100 9.36 -6.97 14.37
N GLU A 101 10.11 -7.58 15.29
CA GLU A 101 11.32 -7.00 15.91
C GLU A 101 12.52 -7.04 14.99
N GLU A 102 12.64 -8.13 14.23
CA GLU A 102 13.76 -8.38 13.34
C GLU A 102 13.25 -8.76 11.94
N PRO A 103 12.66 -7.79 11.23
CA PRO A 103 12.10 -8.05 9.91
C PRO A 103 13.22 -8.36 8.93
N TYR A 104 12.86 -9.02 7.85
CA TYR A 104 13.74 -9.06 6.70
C TYR A 104 14.02 -7.65 6.20
N VAL A 105 15.25 -7.41 5.76
CA VAL A 105 15.63 -6.14 5.15
C VAL A 105 16.03 -6.38 3.70
N CYS A 106 15.30 -5.78 2.77
CA CYS A 106 15.47 -6.08 1.35
C CYS A 106 15.05 -4.92 0.44
N GLU A 107 15.73 -4.75 -0.71
CA GLU A 107 15.32 -3.81 -1.77
C GLU A 107 14.31 -4.40 -2.75
N TYR A 108 14.06 -5.71 -2.70
CA TYR A 108 13.16 -6.39 -3.65
C TYR A 108 11.73 -6.42 -3.11
N LEU A 109 10.85 -5.63 -3.73
CA LEU A 109 9.47 -5.45 -3.28
C LEU A 109 8.48 -6.33 -4.04
N HIS A 110 7.50 -6.86 -3.30
CA HIS A 110 6.32 -7.51 -3.83
C HIS A 110 5.05 -6.74 -3.45
N GLY A 111 4.06 -6.72 -4.34
CA GLY A 111 2.76 -6.11 -4.11
C GLY A 111 1.73 -7.01 -3.41
N LEU A 112 2.08 -8.28 -3.12
CA LEU A 112 1.15 -9.33 -2.64
C LEU A 112 0.41 -8.93 -1.35
N CYS A 113 1.17 -8.46 -0.36
CA CYS A 113 0.60 -7.95 0.88
C CYS A 113 1.40 -6.74 1.34
N MET A 114 0.68 -5.69 1.68
CA MET A 114 1.22 -4.45 2.21
C MET A 114 0.45 -4.07 3.46
N ALA A 115 1.17 -3.63 4.48
CA ALA A 115 0.61 -3.19 5.72
C ALA A 115 1.07 -1.76 6.04
N PHE A 116 0.20 -0.97 6.64
CA PHE A 116 0.53 0.39 7.06
C PHE A 116 -0.39 0.91 8.17
N SER A 117 0.09 1.92 8.88
CA SER A 117 -0.66 2.64 9.91
C SER A 117 -1.39 3.85 9.34
N LEU A 118 -2.39 4.35 10.06
CA LEU A 118 -3.01 5.64 9.74
C LEU A 118 -2.01 6.79 9.80
N ARG A 119 -1.01 6.72 10.68
CA ARG A 119 0.06 7.71 10.77
C ARG A 119 0.83 7.82 9.46
N SER A 120 1.24 6.70 8.87
CA SER A 120 1.97 6.72 7.61
C SER A 120 1.08 7.20 6.47
N LEU A 121 -0.17 6.74 6.38
CA LEU A 121 -1.12 7.25 5.38
C LEU A 121 -1.45 8.73 5.55
N ALA A 122 -1.49 9.27 6.76
CA ALA A 122 -1.70 10.71 6.97
C ALA A 122 -0.53 11.54 6.42
N GLU A 123 0.68 10.99 6.43
CA GLU A 123 1.89 11.66 5.93
C GLU A 123 2.06 11.48 4.41
N VAL A 124 1.96 10.25 3.91
CA VAL A 124 2.21 9.93 2.49
C VAL A 124 0.94 9.90 1.64
N GLY A 125 -0.24 9.89 2.26
CA GLY A 125 -1.50 9.77 1.56
C GLY A 125 -1.73 8.37 0.97
N PHE A 126 -2.46 8.34 -0.14
CA PHE A 126 -3.04 7.14 -0.74
C PHE A 126 -2.27 6.64 -1.96
N TYR A 127 -2.79 5.64 -2.66
CA TYR A 127 -2.28 5.24 -3.97
C TYR A 127 -2.61 6.33 -5.01
N ASP A 128 -1.68 6.59 -5.93
CA ASP A 128 -1.87 7.59 -6.97
C ASP A 128 -2.78 7.04 -8.09
N THR A 129 -3.93 7.67 -8.30
CA THR A 129 -4.92 7.18 -9.28
C THR A 129 -4.49 7.33 -10.73
N ARG A 130 -3.33 7.97 -11.02
CA ARG A 130 -2.74 7.92 -12.37
C ARG A 130 -2.27 6.53 -12.76
N PHE A 131 -1.97 5.65 -11.80
CA PHE A 131 -1.77 4.23 -12.07
C PHE A 131 -3.12 3.58 -12.42
N ARG A 132 -3.21 3.03 -13.63
CA ARG A 132 -4.42 2.34 -14.13
C ARG A 132 -4.09 0.88 -14.38
N GLY A 133 -5.07 -0.01 -14.23
CA GLY A 133 -4.83 -1.45 -14.35
C GLY A 133 -3.85 -1.96 -13.30
N TYR A 134 -2.85 -2.74 -13.74
CA TYR A 134 -1.89 -3.44 -12.87
C TYR A 134 -0.47 -2.89 -13.02
N GLY A 135 0.23 -2.69 -11.88
CA GLY A 135 1.68 -2.51 -11.80
C GLY A 135 2.13 -1.13 -11.30
N PHE A 136 3.26 -1.13 -10.59
CA PHE A 136 3.98 0.02 -10.02
C PHE A 136 3.30 0.80 -8.89
N GLU A 137 2.00 0.65 -8.66
CA GLU A 137 1.29 1.42 -7.63
C GLU A 137 1.79 1.12 -6.21
N HIS A 138 2.12 -0.15 -5.91
CA HIS A 138 2.72 -0.54 -4.64
C HIS A 138 4.15 0.01 -4.48
N LEU A 139 4.96 -0.03 -5.55
CA LEU A 139 6.33 0.51 -5.51
C LEU A 139 6.35 2.00 -5.19
N ASP A 140 5.47 2.78 -5.84
CA ASP A 140 5.31 4.21 -5.57
C ASP A 140 4.98 4.47 -4.10
N LEU A 141 3.94 3.82 -3.57
CA LEU A 141 3.53 4.02 -2.18
C LEU A 141 4.64 3.60 -1.18
N THR A 142 5.31 2.48 -1.42
CA THR A 142 6.40 2.00 -0.55
C THR A 142 7.59 2.95 -0.56
N ILE A 143 7.97 3.48 -1.73
CA ILE A 143 9.06 4.45 -1.85
C ILE A 143 8.72 5.78 -1.16
N ARG A 144 7.46 6.22 -1.25
CA ARG A 144 7.01 7.42 -0.52
C ARG A 144 7.05 7.20 0.99
N ASN A 145 6.67 6.02 1.47
CA ASN A 145 6.85 5.63 2.88
C ASN A 145 8.31 5.68 3.31
N ARG A 146 9.24 5.10 2.53
CA ARG A 146 10.69 5.20 2.79
C ARG A 146 11.17 6.65 2.87
N ARG A 147 10.74 7.51 1.94
CA ARG A 147 11.09 8.95 1.95
C ARG A 147 10.57 9.68 3.19
N ALA A 148 9.47 9.20 3.77
CA ALA A 148 8.92 9.70 5.04
C ALA A 148 9.54 9.04 6.28
N GLY A 149 10.49 8.11 6.13
CA GLY A 149 11.12 7.38 7.23
C GLY A 149 10.30 6.21 7.78
N PHE A 150 9.26 5.76 7.08
CA PHE A 150 8.45 4.61 7.46
C PHE A 150 8.86 3.34 6.72
N GLY A 151 8.72 2.21 7.40
CA GLY A 151 8.93 0.89 6.81
C GLY A 151 10.35 0.61 6.35
N VAL A 152 11.32 1.18 7.04
CA VAL A 152 12.73 1.06 6.68
C VAL A 152 13.65 0.82 7.86
N ARG A 153 14.78 0.17 7.56
CA ARG A 153 15.91 0.02 8.47
C ARG A 153 17.16 0.58 7.81
N GLU A 154 17.97 1.28 8.59
CA GLU A 154 19.29 1.74 8.15
C GLU A 154 20.27 0.56 8.15
N ILE A 155 21.00 0.42 7.06
CA ILE A 155 22.01 -0.61 6.84
C ILE A 155 23.33 0.08 6.55
N GLU A 156 24.30 -0.15 7.42
CA GLU A 156 25.67 0.34 7.26
C GLU A 156 26.37 -0.44 6.14
N ARG A 157 27.05 0.30 5.26
CA ARG A 157 27.89 -0.26 4.19
C ARG A 157 29.22 0.48 4.11
N PRO A 158 30.24 -0.11 3.47
CA PRO A 158 31.51 0.57 3.22
C PRO A 158 31.34 1.92 2.49
N GLU A 159 30.34 2.04 1.62
CA GLU A 159 30.04 3.25 0.84
C GLU A 159 29.15 4.27 1.57
N GLY A 160 28.68 3.93 2.78
CA GLY A 160 27.78 4.74 3.60
C GLY A 160 26.47 4.01 3.94
N ALA A 161 25.76 4.54 4.94
CA ALA A 161 24.47 4.01 5.35
C ALA A 161 23.42 4.16 4.24
N ILE A 162 22.62 3.11 4.04
CA ILE A 162 21.45 3.14 3.18
C ILE A 162 20.18 2.87 3.98
N SER A 163 19.03 3.32 3.49
CA SER A 163 17.73 3.01 4.06
C SER A 163 17.01 1.98 3.19
N SER A 164 16.72 0.81 3.76
CA SER A 164 16.15 -0.34 3.03
C SER A 164 14.86 -0.84 3.64
N PHE A 165 14.00 -1.46 2.84
CA PHE A 165 12.63 -1.80 3.24
C PHE A 165 12.58 -2.95 4.23
N VAL A 166 11.65 -2.87 5.18
CA VAL A 166 11.35 -3.98 6.10
C VAL A 166 10.23 -4.87 5.57
N MET A 167 10.37 -6.18 5.75
CA MET A 167 9.43 -7.18 5.28
C MET A 167 9.22 -8.30 6.29
N ILE A 168 8.01 -8.87 6.31
CA ILE A 168 7.70 -10.06 7.10
C ILE A 168 6.90 -11.08 6.26
N PRO A 169 7.04 -12.39 6.50
CA PRO A 169 6.20 -13.42 5.88
C PRO A 169 4.81 -13.48 6.52
N GLY A 170 4.73 -13.31 7.84
CA GLY A 170 3.51 -13.10 8.64
C GLY A 170 2.34 -14.07 8.37
N GLY A 171 2.58 -15.38 8.37
CA GLY A 171 1.50 -16.37 8.25
C GLY A 171 0.75 -16.36 6.91
N LEU A 172 1.40 -15.86 5.85
CA LEU A 172 0.84 -15.77 4.49
C LEU A 172 1.64 -16.61 3.49
N THR A 173 0.95 -17.11 2.48
CA THR A 173 1.52 -17.79 1.30
C THR A 173 0.90 -17.23 0.02
N ILE A 174 1.58 -17.44 -1.10
CA ILE A 174 1.00 -17.23 -2.43
C ILE A 174 0.19 -18.48 -2.80
N LEU A 175 -0.98 -18.26 -3.38
CA LEU A 175 -1.79 -19.29 -4.02
C LEU A 175 -1.37 -19.40 -5.50
N ASP A 176 -1.24 -20.62 -6.00
CA ASP A 176 -0.93 -20.85 -7.41
C ASP A 176 -2.16 -20.52 -8.28
N MET A 177 -2.19 -19.28 -8.77
CA MET A 177 -3.28 -18.72 -9.56
C MET A 177 -2.73 -18.13 -10.87
N PRO A 178 -3.48 -18.21 -11.99
CA PRO A 178 -3.08 -17.56 -13.22
C PRO A 178 -2.89 -16.05 -13.01
N SER A 179 -1.72 -15.53 -13.40
CA SER A 179 -1.45 -14.10 -13.31
C SER A 179 -2.34 -13.32 -14.28
N GLY A 180 -3.10 -12.36 -13.76
CA GLY A 180 -3.84 -11.36 -14.55
C GLY A 180 -2.97 -10.21 -15.08
N ALA A 181 -1.63 -10.35 -15.05
CA ALA A 181 -0.71 -9.27 -15.40
C ALA A 181 -0.88 -8.82 -16.86
N ASP A 182 -1.29 -7.57 -17.02
CA ASP A 182 -1.30 -6.87 -18.32
C ASP A 182 0.02 -6.12 -18.51
N LEU A 183 0.89 -6.66 -19.37
CA LEU A 183 2.19 -6.05 -19.67
C LEU A 183 2.07 -4.65 -20.29
N THR A 184 0.96 -4.35 -20.98
CA THR A 184 0.70 -3.01 -21.53
C THR A 184 0.42 -2.01 -20.41
N ALA A 185 -0.38 -2.42 -19.42
CA ALA A 185 -0.62 -1.62 -18.21
C ALA A 185 0.68 -1.41 -17.42
N VAL A 186 1.50 -2.46 -17.28
CA VAL A 186 2.80 -2.39 -16.59
C VAL A 186 3.71 -1.35 -17.25
N GLU A 187 3.84 -1.34 -18.57
CA GLU A 187 4.72 -0.40 -19.25
C GLU A 187 4.20 1.04 -19.20
N ARG A 188 2.89 1.24 -19.36
CA ARG A 188 2.27 2.56 -19.13
C ARG A 188 2.55 3.05 -17.70
N ASN A 189 2.34 2.20 -16.72
CA ASN A 189 2.50 2.56 -15.31
C ASN A 189 3.98 2.75 -14.94
N ARG A 190 4.93 2.09 -15.62
CA ARG A 190 6.37 2.40 -15.51
C ARG A 190 6.65 3.85 -15.88
N ALA A 191 6.11 4.31 -17.01
CA ALA A 191 6.27 5.69 -17.44
C ALA A 191 5.68 6.66 -16.41
N VAL A 192 4.47 6.38 -15.89
CA VAL A 192 3.87 7.16 -14.80
C VAL A 192 4.79 7.18 -13.58
N PHE A 193 5.24 6.02 -13.09
CA PHE A 193 6.13 5.89 -11.95
C PHE A 193 7.37 6.79 -12.06
N HIS A 194 8.03 6.80 -13.22
CA HIS A 194 9.19 7.67 -13.45
C HIS A 194 8.86 9.16 -13.39
N THR A 195 7.68 9.58 -13.87
CA THR A 195 7.27 10.99 -13.77
C THR A 195 6.96 11.43 -12.34
N LEU A 196 6.68 10.48 -11.42
CA LEU A 196 6.27 10.77 -10.05
C LEU A 196 7.41 10.77 -9.03
N GLN A 197 8.62 10.36 -9.41
CA GLN A 197 9.72 10.18 -8.46
C GLN A 197 10.04 11.45 -7.67
N ASP A 198 9.95 12.62 -8.31
CA ASP A 198 10.25 13.92 -7.68
C ASP A 198 9.00 14.66 -7.16
N ALA A 199 7.81 14.12 -7.40
CA ALA A 199 6.58 14.74 -6.93
C ALA A 199 6.48 14.66 -5.38
N PRO A 200 5.63 15.49 -4.73
CA PRO A 200 5.48 15.50 -3.26
C PRO A 200 5.19 14.11 -2.70
N ILE A 201 5.53 13.80 -1.44
CA ILE A 201 5.23 12.46 -0.91
C ILE A 201 3.73 12.23 -0.66
N HIS A 202 2.99 13.29 -0.32
CA HIS A 202 1.57 13.17 0.01
C HIS A 202 0.69 13.10 -1.25
N ARG A 203 -0.26 12.16 -1.28
CA ARG A 203 -1.23 11.96 -2.37
C ARG A 203 -2.67 11.81 -1.86
N LEU A 204 -3.59 12.53 -2.49
CA LEU A 204 -5.02 12.28 -2.28
C LEU A 204 -5.44 11.00 -3.00
N PRO A 205 -6.53 10.33 -2.56
CA PRO A 205 -7.02 9.13 -3.24
C PRO A 205 -7.77 9.43 -4.55
N TRP A 206 -7.76 10.69 -5.00
CA TRP A 206 -8.37 11.21 -6.21
C TRP A 206 -7.51 12.33 -6.81
N GLN A 207 -7.60 12.57 -8.11
CA GLN A 207 -6.93 13.72 -8.77
C GLN A 207 -7.77 15.00 -8.75
N ASP A 208 -9.08 14.86 -8.78
CA ASP A 208 -10.02 15.98 -8.94
C ASP A 208 -11.32 15.73 -8.16
N ASP A 209 -12.20 16.73 -8.16
CA ASP A 209 -13.48 16.65 -7.46
C ASP A 209 -14.42 15.58 -8.02
N ALA A 210 -14.35 15.26 -9.32
CA ALA A 210 -15.19 14.22 -9.90
C ALA A 210 -14.76 12.84 -9.39
N GLU A 211 -13.46 12.57 -9.33
CA GLU A 211 -12.91 11.38 -8.69
C GLU A 211 -13.24 11.35 -7.19
N ARG A 212 -13.16 12.48 -6.47
CA ARG A 212 -13.57 12.54 -5.05
C ARG A 212 -15.00 12.08 -4.85
N HIS A 213 -15.96 12.73 -5.53
CA HIS A 213 -17.38 12.42 -5.36
C HIS A 213 -17.69 10.97 -5.74
N LEU A 214 -17.01 10.44 -6.77
CA LEU A 214 -17.15 9.04 -7.13
C LEU A 214 -16.69 8.12 -6.00
N LEU A 215 -15.49 8.31 -5.48
CA LEU A 215 -14.96 7.47 -4.39
C LEU A 215 -15.84 7.54 -3.13
N GLU A 216 -16.31 8.73 -2.77
CA GLU A 216 -17.22 8.93 -1.65
C GLU A 216 -18.55 8.21 -1.87
N SER A 217 -19.07 8.21 -3.10
CA SER A 217 -20.29 7.49 -3.46
C SER A 217 -20.13 5.96 -3.41
N GLU A 218 -19.00 5.44 -3.86
CA GLU A 218 -18.69 3.99 -3.85
C GLU A 218 -18.49 3.47 -2.41
N THR A 219 -17.94 4.31 -1.53
CA THR A 219 -17.59 3.91 -0.15
C THR A 219 -18.60 4.33 0.90
N GLY A 220 -19.59 5.16 0.54
CA GLY A 220 -20.58 5.73 1.46
C GLY A 220 -19.94 6.52 2.61
N THR A 221 -18.77 7.10 2.38
CA THR A 221 -17.92 7.73 3.38
C THR A 221 -17.43 9.07 2.85
N THR A 222 -17.29 10.08 3.70
CA THR A 222 -16.55 11.31 3.39
C THR A 222 -15.25 11.30 4.18
N LEU A 223 -14.12 11.47 3.52
CA LEU A 223 -12.82 11.43 4.19
C LEU A 223 -12.65 12.64 5.10
N VAL A 224 -12.49 12.40 6.40
CA VAL A 224 -12.07 13.41 7.37
C VAL A 224 -10.81 12.91 8.06
N LEU A 225 -9.66 13.28 7.51
CA LEU A 225 -8.36 12.98 8.11
C LEU A 225 -7.88 14.21 8.91
N PRO A 226 -7.53 14.06 10.21
CA PRO A 226 -6.91 15.14 10.96
C PRO A 226 -5.61 15.57 10.27
N GLY A 227 -5.48 16.86 9.92
CA GLY A 227 -4.26 17.42 9.32
C GLY A 227 -4.23 17.46 7.78
N LEU A 228 -5.26 16.93 7.10
CA LEU A 228 -5.39 17.01 5.65
C LEU A 228 -5.98 18.36 5.24
N VAL A 229 -5.17 19.41 5.32
CA VAL A 229 -5.52 20.70 4.70
C VAL A 229 -5.44 20.48 3.19
N PRO A 230 -6.52 20.68 2.40
CA PRO A 230 -6.41 20.70 0.95
C PRO A 230 -5.33 21.72 0.55
N PRO A 231 -4.57 21.55 -0.53
CA PRO A 231 -3.71 22.62 -1.03
C PRO A 231 -4.59 23.80 -1.46
N GLY A 232 -4.90 24.67 -0.50
CA GLY A 232 -5.60 25.91 -0.70
C GLY A 232 -4.66 26.88 -1.41
N HIS A 233 -5.19 27.52 -2.44
CA HIS A 233 -4.55 28.60 -3.17
C HIS A 233 -3.78 29.55 -2.24
N GLY A 234 -2.50 29.73 -2.61
CA GLY A 234 -1.46 30.59 -2.02
C GLY A 234 -1.79 31.42 -0.78
N THR A 235 -0.92 31.33 0.23
CA THR A 235 -0.51 32.51 0.99
C THR A 235 0.91 32.32 1.54
N GLU A 236 1.71 33.33 1.19
CA GLU A 236 3.02 33.79 1.62
C GLU A 236 3.79 33.03 2.73
N ALA A 237 5.05 32.73 2.38
CA ALA A 237 6.11 32.42 3.31
C ALA A 237 6.28 33.55 4.35
N VAL A 238 5.93 33.27 5.60
CA VAL A 238 6.29 34.12 6.73
C VAL A 238 7.81 34.01 6.95
N ARG A 239 8.55 35.04 6.54
CA ARG A 239 9.93 35.26 6.95
C ARG A 239 9.97 35.48 8.46
N ARG A 240 10.80 34.72 9.18
CA ARG A 240 11.16 35.03 10.58
C ARG A 240 12.19 36.17 10.58
N PRO A 241 12.05 37.20 11.43
CA PRO A 241 13.13 38.15 11.64
C PRO A 241 14.18 37.54 12.58
N GLY A 242 15.45 37.84 12.27
CA GLY A 242 16.58 37.71 13.20
C GLY A 242 16.73 38.93 14.08
#